data_AF-A0A7H8KWJ4-F1
#
_entry.id   AF-A0A7H8KWJ4-F1
#
_cell.length_a   1.000
_cell.length_b   1.000
_cell.length_c   1.000
_cell.angle_alpha   90.00
_cell.angle_beta   90.00
_cell.angle_gamma   90.00
#
_symmetry.space_group_name_H-M   'P 1'
#
loop_
_entity.id
_entity.type
_entity.pdbx_description
1 polymer ?
#
loop_
_entity_poly.entity_id
_entity_poly.type
_entity_poly.pdbx_seq_one_letter_code
_entity_poly.pdbx_strand_id
1 'polypeptide(L)'
;MAWLGRRFDLLGESPGWELEFSNPMWTRRPWWFAFDDATPGEVTATVLSDLAHRLEYASGQACYPAPGWGGALAVLREGGWALGQRDGHDVLLAPDRLAALTRSLYDESAPTVLTGAADHGTWSVTFSPHAPAFLLHSAAAALLRPAVRPTDQVPAAHRERMSLEPLPPSPGPRSLVSPRYLAGPADRGPMPPRLSDLWHAAKPGQVVSPCGRARMETSPEGGLRVYANPHPLDINVAWRARFTPNTPSEITDAWLEHLTDSVAADIDLGTDFTYVQGGDMTLGEAVDPLTSAGWSAYSDATCLRLRAPGGYASASIPHGRAPHSPQTTIAEALASPLRWGASFDVTAPSGRWHAHLTSLTPPHLVRALITELADPAPLPRDAGRIPRQLLTSVRLAAASPPLSPAAAASRVRSLHTAPSPGTAPAAPRPTPQAADQSARRTAHTR
;
A
#
# COMPACT_ATOMS: atom_id res chain seq x y z
N MET A 1 -28.93 13.33 -15.11
CA MET A 1 -29.14 11.87 -15.24
C MET A 1 -29.95 11.46 -14.02
N ALA A 2 -31.19 11.01 -14.20
CA ALA A 2 -31.99 10.50 -13.09
C ALA A 2 -31.84 8.97 -13.09
N TRP A 3 -31.44 8.42 -11.95
CA TRP A 3 -31.39 6.98 -11.70
C TRP A 3 -32.43 6.68 -10.64
N LEU A 4 -33.16 5.59 -10.83
CA LEU A 4 -34.19 5.16 -9.89
C LEU A 4 -33.82 3.77 -9.40
N GLY A 5 -32.96 3.72 -8.37
CA GLY A 5 -32.79 2.49 -7.61
C GLY A 5 -34.03 2.31 -6.73
N ARG A 6 -34.80 1.24 -6.95
CA ARG A 6 -35.95 0.91 -6.12
C ARG A 6 -35.80 -0.50 -5.59
N ARG A 7 -36.08 -0.66 -4.30
CA ARG A 7 -36.32 -1.98 -3.72
C ARG A 7 -37.75 -2.35 -4.08
N PHE A 8 -37.93 -3.51 -4.71
CA PHE A 8 -39.25 -4.03 -5.07
C PHE A 8 -39.40 -5.44 -4.52
N ASP A 9 -40.65 -5.81 -4.22
CA ASP A 9 -41.03 -7.19 -4.05
C ASP A 9 -41.17 -7.78 -5.46
N LEU A 10 -40.15 -8.53 -5.90
CA LEU A 10 -40.22 -9.25 -7.18
C LEU A 10 -41.42 -10.21 -7.13
N LEU A 11 -42.13 -10.33 -8.25
CA LEU A 11 -43.36 -11.13 -8.42
C LEU A 11 -43.26 -12.53 -7.78
N GLY A 12 -43.62 -12.66 -6.50
CA GLY A 12 -43.60 -13.90 -5.72
C GLY A 12 -42.46 -13.98 -4.69
N GLU A 13 -42.77 -13.54 -3.46
CA GLU A 13 -42.17 -13.91 -2.15
C GLU A 13 -40.69 -13.64 -1.85
N SER A 14 -39.86 -13.17 -2.79
CA SER A 14 -38.45 -12.88 -2.50
C SER A 14 -38.11 -11.38 -2.60
N PRO A 15 -37.68 -10.73 -1.50
CA PRO A 15 -37.18 -9.36 -1.56
C PRO A 15 -35.95 -9.28 -2.48
N GLY A 16 -35.91 -8.23 -3.32
CA GLY A 16 -34.83 -8.03 -4.27
C GLY A 16 -34.54 -6.56 -4.57
N TRP A 17 -33.46 -6.35 -5.30
CA TRP A 17 -33.01 -5.04 -5.76
C TRP A 17 -33.18 -4.94 -7.28
N GLU A 18 -33.88 -3.91 -7.73
CA GLU A 18 -34.02 -3.61 -9.16
C GLU A 18 -33.39 -2.25 -9.45
N LEU A 19 -32.61 -2.21 -10.54
CA LEU A 19 -32.01 -0.98 -11.03
C LEU A 19 -32.51 -0.71 -12.44
N GLU A 20 -33.35 0.31 -12.56
CA GLU A 20 -33.93 0.75 -13.82
C GLU A 20 -33.15 1.95 -14.36
N PHE A 21 -32.77 1.88 -15.63
CA PHE A 21 -32.25 3.01 -16.39
C PHE A 21 -33.24 3.40 -17.50
N SER A 22 -33.94 4.49 -17.23
CA SER A 22 -34.82 5.16 -18.19
C SER A 22 -34.34 6.60 -18.37
N ASN A 23 -33.66 6.87 -19.49
CA ASN A 23 -33.33 8.25 -19.88
C ASN A 23 -34.03 8.60 -21.19
N PRO A 24 -35.13 9.38 -21.16
CA PRO A 24 -35.92 9.67 -22.34
C PRO A 24 -35.13 10.42 -23.43
N MET A 25 -34.00 11.05 -23.08
CA MET A 25 -33.15 11.77 -24.04
C MET A 25 -32.13 10.87 -24.74
N TRP A 26 -31.68 9.78 -24.11
CA TRP A 26 -30.49 9.02 -24.56
C TRP A 26 -30.75 7.54 -24.82
N THR A 27 -31.76 6.94 -24.18
CA THR A 27 -32.10 5.53 -24.40
C THR A 27 -33.34 5.42 -25.26
N ARG A 28 -33.23 4.80 -26.44
CA ARG A 28 -34.41 4.48 -27.28
C ARG A 28 -35.33 3.45 -26.62
N ARG A 29 -34.79 2.61 -25.72
CA ARG A 29 -35.53 1.63 -24.94
C ARG A 29 -34.96 1.60 -23.53
N PRO A 30 -35.79 1.71 -22.47
CA PRO A 30 -35.32 1.56 -21.11
C PRO A 30 -34.77 0.15 -20.90
N TRP A 31 -33.82 0.02 -19.99
CA TRP A 31 -33.30 -1.27 -19.58
C TRP A 31 -33.21 -1.35 -18.07
N TRP A 32 -33.35 -2.56 -17.56
CA TRP A 32 -33.27 -2.85 -16.14
C TRP A 32 -32.55 -4.18 -15.91
N PHE A 33 -32.07 -4.37 -14.70
CA PHE A 33 -31.64 -5.65 -14.17
C PHE A 33 -32.00 -5.74 -12.68
N ALA A 34 -32.17 -6.95 -12.19
CA ALA A 34 -32.55 -7.21 -10.80
C ALA A 34 -31.76 -8.38 -10.21
N PHE A 35 -31.51 -8.31 -8.91
CA PHE A 35 -30.96 -9.39 -8.08
C PHE A 35 -31.97 -9.72 -6.99
N ASP A 36 -32.11 -10.99 -6.63
CA ASP A 36 -32.74 -11.34 -5.36
C ASP A 36 -31.76 -11.24 -4.18
N ASP A 37 -32.30 -11.22 -2.95
CA ASP A 37 -31.50 -11.15 -1.72
C ASP A 37 -30.60 -12.39 -1.51
N ALA A 38 -30.84 -13.48 -2.25
CA ALA A 38 -30.02 -14.70 -2.22
C ALA A 38 -28.82 -14.64 -3.18
N THR A 39 -28.75 -13.65 -4.07
CA THR A 39 -27.68 -13.52 -5.07
C THR A 39 -26.32 -13.36 -4.39
N PRO A 40 -25.28 -14.14 -4.80
CA PRO A 40 -23.94 -14.02 -4.24
C PRO A 40 -23.40 -12.59 -4.31
N GLY A 41 -22.91 -12.08 -3.18
CA GLY A 41 -22.41 -10.71 -3.07
C GLY A 41 -21.29 -10.38 -4.07
N GLU A 42 -20.50 -11.37 -4.49
CA GLU A 42 -19.45 -11.22 -5.48
C GLU A 42 -20.00 -10.92 -6.88
N VAL A 43 -21.15 -11.51 -7.24
CA VAL A 43 -21.84 -11.25 -8.51
C VAL A 43 -22.40 -9.83 -8.49
N THR A 44 -23.13 -9.47 -7.43
CA THR A 44 -23.69 -8.13 -7.24
C THR A 44 -22.61 -7.05 -7.26
N ALA A 45 -21.52 -7.23 -6.49
CA ALA A 45 -20.42 -6.29 -6.43
C ALA A 45 -19.71 -6.13 -7.78
N THR A 46 -19.50 -7.22 -8.52
CA THR A 46 -18.84 -7.16 -9.84
C THR A 46 -19.68 -6.42 -10.86
N VAL A 47 -20.99 -6.72 -10.94
CA VAL A 47 -21.90 -6.07 -11.88
C VAL A 47 -22.04 -4.58 -11.57
N LEU A 48 -22.24 -4.21 -10.30
CA LEU A 48 -22.36 -2.81 -9.89
C LEU A 48 -21.06 -2.03 -10.10
N SER A 49 -19.89 -2.65 -9.86
CA SER A 49 -18.59 -2.02 -10.09
C SER A 49 -18.32 -1.77 -11.58
N ASP A 50 -18.63 -2.73 -12.45
CA ASP A 50 -18.47 -2.56 -13.90
C ASP A 50 -19.44 -1.53 -14.46
N LEU A 51 -20.68 -1.49 -13.94
CA LEU A 51 -21.64 -0.44 -14.27
C LEU A 51 -21.11 0.95 -13.87
N ALA A 52 -20.66 1.12 -12.63
CA ALA A 52 -20.13 2.39 -12.13
C ALA A 52 -18.92 2.84 -12.97
N HIS A 53 -17.99 1.93 -13.26
CA HIS A 53 -16.80 2.21 -14.06
C HIS A 53 -17.18 2.66 -15.48
N ARG A 54 -18.09 1.97 -16.16
CA ARG A 54 -18.49 2.36 -17.53
C ARG A 54 -19.28 3.64 -17.56
N LEU A 55 -20.03 3.98 -16.51
CA LEU A 55 -20.69 5.28 -16.43
C LEU A 55 -19.69 6.43 -16.34
N GLU A 56 -18.57 6.22 -15.64
CA GLU A 56 -17.52 7.23 -15.48
C GLU A 56 -16.65 7.36 -16.75
N TYR A 57 -16.25 6.24 -17.35
CA TYR A 57 -15.21 6.24 -18.40
C TYR A 57 -15.72 5.89 -19.82
N ALA A 58 -16.90 5.31 -19.96
CA ALA A 58 -17.42 4.78 -21.23
C ALA A 58 -18.95 4.92 -21.34
N SER A 59 -19.48 6.10 -20.97
CA SER A 59 -20.92 6.34 -20.80
C SER A 59 -21.77 5.97 -22.02
N GLY A 60 -21.20 6.05 -23.23
CA GLY A 60 -21.85 5.62 -24.47
C GLY A 60 -22.29 4.15 -24.47
N GLN A 61 -21.54 3.24 -23.84
CA GLN A 61 -21.89 1.81 -23.77
C GLN A 61 -23.04 1.53 -22.79
N ALA A 62 -23.21 2.35 -21.76
CA ALA A 62 -24.33 2.26 -20.83
C ALA A 62 -25.59 2.95 -21.39
N CYS A 63 -25.42 4.05 -22.16
CA CYS A 63 -26.53 4.81 -22.73
C CYS A 63 -27.06 4.22 -24.05
N TYR A 64 -26.20 3.58 -24.84
CA TYR A 64 -26.56 2.93 -26.11
C TYR A 64 -26.13 1.46 -26.08
N PRO A 65 -26.81 0.63 -25.26
CA PRO A 65 -26.42 -0.76 -25.12
C PRO A 65 -26.61 -1.49 -26.45
N ALA A 66 -25.56 -2.18 -26.90
CA ALA A 66 -25.73 -3.28 -27.81
C ALA A 66 -26.27 -4.46 -26.97
N PRO A 67 -27.52 -4.92 -27.19
CA PRO A 67 -27.97 -6.16 -26.57
C PRO A 67 -27.07 -7.29 -27.09
N GLY A 68 -26.71 -8.22 -26.21
CA GLY A 68 -25.79 -9.26 -26.62
C GLY A 68 -25.57 -10.33 -25.55
N TRP A 69 -25.88 -11.57 -25.93
CA TRP A 69 -25.54 -12.76 -25.14
C TRP A 69 -24.16 -13.31 -25.50
N GLY A 70 -23.65 -13.06 -26.71
CA GLY A 70 -22.44 -13.71 -27.22
C GLY A 70 -21.22 -13.61 -26.29
N GLY A 71 -21.02 -12.46 -25.63
CA GLY A 71 -19.91 -12.26 -24.70
C GLY A 71 -20.01 -13.07 -23.41
N ALA A 72 -21.22 -13.23 -22.85
CA ALA A 72 -21.43 -14.07 -21.68
C ALA A 72 -21.42 -15.56 -22.04
N LEU A 73 -21.97 -15.91 -23.21
CA LEU A 73 -21.93 -17.26 -23.77
C LEU A 73 -20.49 -17.76 -23.91
N ALA A 74 -19.61 -16.94 -24.51
CA ALA A 74 -18.21 -17.29 -24.71
C ALA A 74 -17.51 -17.57 -23.37
N VAL A 75 -17.65 -16.67 -22.40
CA VAL A 75 -17.05 -16.81 -21.06
C VAL A 75 -17.55 -18.07 -20.36
N LEU A 76 -18.86 -18.31 -20.30
CA LEU A 76 -19.40 -19.50 -19.63
C LEU A 76 -18.96 -20.80 -20.29
N ARG A 77 -18.89 -20.83 -21.63
CA ARG A 77 -18.40 -22.01 -22.37
C ARG A 77 -16.91 -22.27 -22.13
N GLU A 78 -16.09 -21.22 -22.03
CA GLU A 78 -14.69 -21.35 -21.59
C GLU A 78 -14.60 -21.93 -20.17
N GLY A 79 -15.55 -21.59 -19.30
CA GLY A 79 -15.74 -22.18 -17.97
C GLY A 79 -16.37 -23.59 -17.98
N GLY A 80 -16.53 -24.22 -19.14
CA GLY A 80 -17.05 -25.59 -19.27
C GLY A 80 -18.58 -25.72 -19.24
N TRP A 81 -19.33 -24.62 -19.29
CA TRP A 81 -20.79 -24.68 -19.32
C TRP A 81 -21.29 -25.26 -20.64
N ALA A 82 -22.32 -26.11 -20.57
CA ALA A 82 -22.90 -26.78 -21.73
C ALA A 82 -24.14 -26.01 -22.22
N LEU A 83 -24.16 -25.66 -23.52
CA LEU A 83 -25.32 -25.08 -24.19
C LEU A 83 -26.29 -26.18 -24.61
N GLY A 84 -27.57 -26.01 -24.30
CA GLY A 84 -28.66 -26.85 -24.78
C GLY A 84 -29.92 -26.02 -25.04
N GLN A 85 -30.96 -26.69 -25.52
CA GLN A 85 -32.29 -26.10 -25.71
C GLN A 85 -33.31 -26.89 -24.91
N ARG A 86 -34.21 -26.18 -24.23
CA ARG A 86 -35.27 -26.79 -23.43
C ARG A 86 -36.49 -25.89 -23.40
N ASP A 87 -37.67 -26.45 -23.71
CA ASP A 87 -38.96 -25.78 -23.58
C ASP A 87 -39.00 -24.39 -24.25
N GLY A 88 -38.40 -24.26 -25.44
CA GLY A 88 -38.34 -22.99 -26.17
C GLY A 88 -37.33 -21.97 -25.65
N HIS A 89 -36.39 -22.40 -24.80
CA HIS A 89 -35.33 -21.57 -24.26
C HIS A 89 -33.97 -22.14 -24.65
N ASP A 90 -33.02 -21.26 -24.94
CA ASP A 90 -31.61 -21.61 -24.84
C ASP A 90 -31.25 -21.65 -23.35
N VAL A 91 -30.57 -22.72 -22.94
CA VAL A 91 -30.16 -22.94 -21.56
C VAL A 91 -28.69 -23.31 -21.54
N LEU A 92 -27.87 -22.53 -20.87
CA LEU A 92 -26.51 -22.93 -20.51
C LEU A 92 -26.52 -23.48 -19.10
N LEU A 93 -25.99 -24.68 -18.91
CA LEU A 93 -25.89 -25.32 -17.61
C LEU A 93 -24.44 -25.37 -17.15
N ALA A 94 -24.22 -25.03 -15.88
CA ALA A 94 -22.94 -25.24 -15.23
C ALA A 94 -22.55 -26.73 -15.22
N PRO A 95 -21.26 -27.08 -15.15
CA PRO A 95 -20.80 -28.48 -15.13
C PRO A 95 -21.44 -29.34 -14.02
N ASP A 96 -21.71 -28.72 -12.86
CA ASP A 96 -22.35 -29.36 -11.71
C ASP A 96 -23.89 -29.33 -11.76
N ARG A 97 -24.45 -28.66 -12.78
CA ARG A 97 -25.89 -28.42 -13.01
C ARG A 97 -26.58 -27.66 -11.87
N LEU A 98 -25.81 -26.93 -11.05
CA LEU A 98 -26.36 -26.12 -9.96
C LEU A 98 -26.62 -24.68 -10.36
N ALA A 99 -26.18 -24.26 -11.55
CA ALA A 99 -26.48 -22.94 -12.10
C ALA A 99 -26.86 -23.04 -13.58
N ALA A 100 -27.72 -22.10 -14.01
CA ALA A 100 -28.23 -22.04 -15.36
C ALA A 100 -28.34 -20.60 -15.85
N LEU A 101 -28.08 -20.38 -17.14
CA LEU A 101 -28.39 -19.13 -17.83
C LEU A 101 -29.43 -19.41 -18.90
N THR A 102 -30.60 -18.80 -18.79
CA THR A 102 -31.76 -19.03 -19.66
C THR A 102 -32.14 -17.79 -20.46
N ARG A 103 -32.56 -18.00 -21.72
CA ARG A 103 -33.16 -16.98 -22.59
C ARG A 103 -34.21 -17.61 -23.48
N SER A 104 -35.33 -16.92 -23.67
CA SER A 104 -36.37 -17.34 -24.61
C SER A 104 -35.90 -17.29 -26.06
N LEU A 105 -36.25 -18.30 -26.86
CA LEU A 105 -36.04 -18.34 -28.31
C LEU A 105 -37.20 -17.71 -29.09
N TYR A 106 -38.39 -17.67 -28.49
CA TYR A 106 -39.61 -17.24 -29.18
C TYR A 106 -40.04 -15.82 -28.83
N ASP A 107 -39.60 -15.32 -27.68
CA ASP A 107 -39.95 -14.00 -27.19
C ASP A 107 -38.68 -13.19 -26.98
N GLU A 108 -38.34 -12.35 -27.96
CA GLU A 108 -37.22 -11.42 -27.87
C GLU A 108 -37.40 -10.37 -26.77
N SER A 109 -38.63 -10.21 -26.23
CA SER A 109 -38.93 -9.33 -25.11
C SER A 109 -38.82 -10.03 -23.75
N ALA A 110 -38.57 -11.34 -23.73
CA ALA A 110 -38.35 -12.07 -22.49
C ALA A 110 -36.97 -11.74 -21.89
N PRO A 111 -36.88 -11.58 -20.56
CA PRO A 111 -35.61 -11.31 -19.91
C PRO A 111 -34.67 -12.51 -20.02
N THR A 112 -33.38 -12.24 -19.89
CA THR A 112 -32.36 -13.27 -19.70
C THR A 112 -32.19 -13.49 -18.19
N VAL A 113 -32.24 -14.74 -17.73
CA VAL A 113 -32.18 -15.06 -16.30
C VAL A 113 -30.98 -15.95 -16.01
N LEU A 114 -30.12 -15.51 -15.09
CA LEU A 114 -29.03 -16.31 -14.53
C LEU A 114 -29.47 -16.82 -13.17
N THR A 115 -29.58 -18.12 -12.98
CA THR A 115 -29.98 -18.74 -11.71
C THR A 115 -28.90 -19.65 -11.16
N GLY A 116 -28.91 -19.85 -9.85
CA GLY A 116 -28.10 -20.88 -9.21
C GLY A 116 -28.63 -21.35 -7.87
N ALA A 117 -28.13 -22.48 -7.40
CA ALA A 117 -28.48 -23.04 -6.10
C ALA A 117 -27.97 -22.14 -4.97
N ALA A 118 -28.78 -22.01 -3.91
CA ALA A 118 -28.45 -21.35 -2.65
C ALA A 118 -28.74 -22.30 -1.48
N ASP A 119 -28.28 -21.95 -0.27
CA ASP A 119 -28.52 -22.72 0.95
C ASP A 119 -30.01 -22.98 1.21
N HIS A 120 -30.86 -22.03 0.82
CA HIS A 120 -32.31 -22.07 1.00
C HIS A 120 -33.05 -21.78 -0.32
N GLY A 121 -32.77 -22.56 -1.36
CA GLY A 121 -33.51 -22.51 -2.63
C GLY A 121 -32.62 -22.12 -3.81
N THR A 122 -33.01 -21.08 -4.53
CA THR A 122 -32.29 -20.58 -5.70
C THR A 122 -32.10 -19.08 -5.60
N TRP A 123 -30.97 -18.59 -6.11
CA TRP A 123 -30.78 -17.19 -6.41
C TRP A 123 -30.94 -16.94 -7.91
N SER A 124 -31.21 -15.69 -8.27
CA SER A 124 -31.48 -15.25 -9.63
C SER A 124 -31.03 -13.82 -9.90
N VAL A 125 -30.45 -13.63 -11.08
CA VAL A 125 -30.16 -12.32 -11.66
C VAL A 125 -30.91 -12.21 -12.98
N THR A 126 -31.80 -11.23 -13.06
CA THR A 126 -32.67 -11.03 -14.22
C THR A 126 -32.22 -9.80 -14.98
N PHE A 127 -32.05 -9.94 -16.30
CA PHE A 127 -31.66 -8.86 -17.19
C PHE A 127 -32.77 -8.63 -18.22
N SER A 128 -33.25 -7.40 -18.33
CA SER A 128 -34.17 -7.03 -19.41
C SER A 128 -33.54 -7.33 -20.79
N PRO A 129 -34.36 -7.51 -21.85
CA PRO A 129 -33.86 -7.74 -23.22
C PRO A 129 -32.95 -6.65 -23.78
N HIS A 130 -32.99 -5.46 -23.17
CA HIS A 130 -32.22 -4.29 -23.57
C HIS A 130 -31.09 -3.97 -22.59
N ALA A 131 -30.87 -4.84 -21.59
CA ALA A 131 -29.75 -4.71 -20.68
C ALA A 131 -28.43 -4.72 -21.48
N PRO A 132 -27.48 -3.82 -21.16
CA PRO A 132 -26.17 -3.83 -21.78
C PRO A 132 -25.48 -5.19 -21.68
N ALA A 133 -24.95 -5.69 -22.79
CA ALA A 133 -24.26 -6.99 -22.86
C ALA A 133 -23.14 -7.15 -21.81
N PHE A 134 -22.51 -6.03 -21.41
CA PHE A 134 -21.46 -6.05 -20.40
C PHE A 134 -21.96 -6.46 -19.01
N LEU A 135 -23.21 -6.17 -18.65
CA LEU A 135 -23.76 -6.53 -17.33
C LEU A 135 -23.87 -8.05 -17.21
N LEU A 136 -24.44 -8.68 -18.24
CA LEU A 136 -24.54 -10.14 -18.31
C LEU A 136 -23.16 -10.80 -18.38
N HIS A 137 -22.23 -10.23 -19.16
CA HIS A 137 -20.85 -10.70 -19.23
C HIS A 137 -20.14 -10.58 -17.87
N SER A 138 -20.33 -9.48 -17.14
CA SER A 138 -19.73 -9.25 -15.83
C SER A 138 -20.31 -10.20 -14.78
N ALA A 139 -21.61 -10.50 -14.82
CA ALA A 139 -22.21 -11.53 -13.98
C ALA A 139 -21.67 -12.93 -14.28
N ALA A 140 -21.58 -13.29 -15.57
CA ALA A 140 -21.00 -14.55 -16.01
C ALA A 140 -19.51 -14.68 -15.60
N ALA A 141 -18.73 -13.62 -15.77
CA ALA A 141 -17.33 -13.60 -15.37
C ALA A 141 -17.17 -13.70 -13.84
N ALA A 142 -18.09 -13.10 -13.07
CA ALA A 142 -18.07 -13.21 -11.61
C ALA A 142 -18.27 -14.66 -11.14
N LEU A 143 -19.13 -15.43 -11.80
CA LEU A 143 -19.36 -16.85 -11.47
C LEU A 143 -18.14 -17.76 -11.69
N LEU A 144 -17.28 -17.40 -12.64
CA LEU A 144 -16.08 -18.20 -12.95
C LEU A 144 -14.86 -17.76 -12.14
N ARG A 145 -14.96 -16.68 -11.36
CA ARG A 145 -13.86 -16.21 -10.51
C ARG A 145 -13.84 -16.98 -9.19
N PRO A 146 -12.65 -17.31 -8.67
CA PRO A 146 -12.53 -17.78 -7.29
C PRO A 146 -13.13 -16.75 -6.31
N ALA A 147 -14.03 -17.19 -5.44
CA ALA A 147 -14.60 -16.37 -4.38
C ALA A 147 -13.76 -16.50 -3.11
N VAL A 148 -13.50 -15.39 -2.43
CA VAL A 148 -12.81 -15.37 -1.13
C VAL A 148 -13.86 -15.27 -0.05
N ARG A 149 -14.00 -16.33 0.77
CA ARG A 149 -14.96 -16.37 1.87
C ARG A 149 -14.32 -16.87 3.16
N PRO A 150 -14.78 -16.36 4.32
CA PRO A 150 -14.54 -17.02 5.59
C PRO A 150 -15.02 -18.48 5.55
N THR A 151 -14.27 -19.40 6.17
CA THR A 151 -14.57 -20.84 6.14
C THR A 151 -15.95 -21.18 6.70
N ASP A 152 -16.44 -20.39 7.66
CA ASP A 152 -17.77 -20.47 8.25
C ASP A 152 -18.90 -20.02 7.31
N GLN A 153 -18.58 -19.23 6.29
CA GLN A 153 -19.53 -18.80 5.24
C GLN A 153 -19.55 -19.73 4.02
N VAL A 154 -18.73 -20.78 3.99
CA VAL A 154 -18.80 -21.84 2.97
C VAL A 154 -19.79 -22.90 3.45
N PRO A 155 -20.94 -23.08 2.77
CA PRO A 155 -21.98 -23.99 3.23
C PRO A 155 -21.45 -25.42 3.30
N ALA A 156 -21.72 -26.09 4.42
CA ALA A 156 -21.16 -27.42 4.69
C ALA A 156 -21.52 -28.44 3.58
N ALA A 157 -22.75 -28.36 3.05
CA ALA A 157 -23.24 -29.23 1.98
C ALA A 157 -22.46 -29.09 0.65
N HIS A 158 -21.75 -27.98 0.45
CA HIS A 158 -21.01 -27.70 -0.78
C HIS A 158 -19.49 -27.89 -0.65
N ARG A 159 -18.96 -28.06 0.56
CA ARG A 159 -17.50 -28.16 0.80
C ARG A 159 -16.85 -29.32 0.06
N GLU A 160 -17.50 -30.49 0.00
CA GLU A 160 -16.96 -31.67 -0.71
C GLU A 160 -16.90 -31.49 -2.24
N ARG A 161 -17.60 -30.49 -2.78
CA ARG A 161 -17.64 -30.19 -4.22
C ARG A 161 -16.76 -29.00 -4.60
N MET A 162 -16.13 -28.34 -3.61
CA MET A 162 -15.33 -27.15 -3.80
C MET A 162 -13.85 -27.45 -3.55
N SER A 163 -12.98 -26.85 -4.38
CA SER A 163 -11.55 -26.75 -4.05
C SER A 163 -11.36 -25.54 -3.15
N LEU A 164 -10.95 -25.78 -1.90
CA LEU A 164 -10.67 -24.72 -0.93
C LEU A 164 -9.15 -24.54 -0.82
N GLU A 165 -8.66 -23.39 -1.27
CA GLU A 165 -7.27 -23.00 -1.08
C GLU A 165 -7.20 -21.95 0.04
N PRO A 166 -6.43 -22.18 1.13
CA PRO A 166 -6.22 -21.19 2.16
C PRO A 166 -5.52 -19.97 1.56
N LEU A 167 -6.19 -18.81 1.57
CA LEU A 167 -5.54 -17.58 1.15
C LEU A 167 -4.41 -17.26 2.14
N PRO A 168 -3.17 -16.99 1.69
CA PRO A 168 -2.15 -16.47 2.59
C PRO A 168 -2.67 -15.20 3.26
N PRO A 169 -2.32 -14.93 4.53
CA PRO A 169 -2.78 -13.74 5.22
C PRO A 169 -2.42 -12.52 4.38
N SER A 170 -3.44 -11.81 3.88
CA SER A 170 -3.24 -10.59 3.13
C SER A 170 -2.48 -9.62 4.04
N PRO A 171 -1.32 -9.06 3.62
CA PRO A 171 -0.69 -8.01 4.41
C PRO A 171 -1.74 -6.92 4.57
N GLY A 172 -2.12 -6.65 5.83
CA GLY A 172 -3.17 -5.69 6.13
C GLY A 172 -2.91 -4.33 5.49
N PRO A 173 -3.91 -3.45 5.40
CA PRO A 173 -3.70 -2.11 4.85
C PRO A 173 -2.51 -1.46 5.55
N ARG A 174 -1.50 -1.09 4.77
CA ARG A 174 -0.31 -0.41 5.28
C ARG A 174 -0.60 1.07 5.39
N SER A 175 -0.31 1.62 6.55
CA SER A 175 -0.37 3.05 6.83
C SER A 175 1.04 3.60 6.91
N LEU A 176 1.26 4.74 6.28
CA LEU A 176 2.46 5.54 6.46
C LEU A 176 2.38 6.25 7.81
N VAL A 177 3.41 6.13 8.64
CA VAL A 177 3.48 6.68 10.01
C VAL A 177 4.64 7.66 10.10
N SER A 178 4.35 8.90 10.49
CA SER A 178 5.35 9.93 10.80
C SER A 178 4.96 10.64 12.09
N PRO A 179 5.94 11.05 12.93
CA PRO A 179 7.40 10.84 12.81
C PRO A 179 7.88 9.42 13.14
N ARG A 180 9.09 9.04 12.69
CA ARG A 180 9.64 7.65 12.79
C ARG A 180 9.57 7.07 14.19
N TYR A 181 9.86 7.86 15.22
CA TYR A 181 9.85 7.39 16.61
C TYR A 181 8.47 6.93 17.11
N LEU A 182 7.37 7.34 16.45
CA LEU A 182 6.00 6.88 16.73
C LEU A 182 5.57 5.66 15.92
N ALA A 183 6.41 5.19 14.98
CA ALA A 183 6.06 4.06 14.12
C ALA A 183 5.96 2.73 14.89
N GLY A 184 6.49 2.67 16.12
CA GLY A 184 6.53 1.44 16.91
C GLY A 184 7.43 0.37 16.28
N PRO A 185 7.49 -0.82 16.91
CA PRO A 185 8.30 -1.92 16.40
C PRO A 185 7.82 -2.38 15.03
N ALA A 186 8.77 -2.68 14.14
CA ALA A 186 8.48 -3.32 12.86
C ALA A 186 8.13 -4.81 13.06
N ASP A 187 7.98 -5.56 11.97
CA ASP A 187 7.82 -7.03 12.03
C ASP A 187 9.01 -7.75 12.67
N ARG A 188 10.16 -7.08 12.69
CA ARG A 188 11.41 -7.54 13.27
C ARG A 188 11.88 -6.54 14.32
N GLY A 189 12.34 -7.06 15.46
CA GLY A 189 13.04 -6.26 16.47
C GLY A 189 14.46 -5.89 16.02
N PRO A 190 15.20 -5.12 16.83
CA PRO A 190 16.57 -4.74 16.50
C PRO A 190 17.47 -5.98 16.45
N MET A 191 18.23 -6.12 15.38
CA MET A 191 19.12 -7.26 15.17
C MET A 191 20.48 -6.81 14.66
N PRO A 192 21.54 -7.62 14.86
CA PRO A 192 22.84 -7.34 14.27
C PRO A 192 22.75 -7.24 12.74
N PRO A 193 23.69 -6.49 12.10
CA PRO A 193 23.75 -6.40 10.66
C PRO A 193 23.97 -7.78 10.03
N ARG A 194 23.65 -7.89 8.74
CA ARG A 194 23.93 -9.12 7.99
C ARG A 194 25.44 -9.36 7.95
N LEU A 195 25.81 -10.65 7.98
CA LEU A 195 27.20 -11.05 7.82
C LEU A 195 27.75 -10.51 6.50
N SER A 196 28.97 -9.99 6.55
CA SER A 196 29.67 -9.34 5.44
C SER A 196 31.18 -9.41 5.67
N ASP A 197 31.97 -8.82 4.77
CA ASP A 197 33.41 -8.68 4.96
C ASP A 197 33.78 -7.80 6.17
N LEU A 198 32.84 -6.97 6.64
CA LEU A 198 33.03 -6.09 7.81
C LEU A 198 32.39 -6.63 9.10
N TRP A 199 31.61 -7.70 9.04
CA TRP A 199 30.93 -8.28 10.19
C TRP A 199 30.92 -9.80 10.12
N HIS A 200 31.64 -10.45 11.04
CA HIS A 200 31.75 -11.91 11.10
C HIS A 200 31.03 -12.47 12.33
N ALA A 201 30.46 -13.66 12.19
CA ALA A 201 29.84 -14.34 13.31
C ALA A 201 30.91 -14.86 14.26
N ALA A 202 30.86 -14.47 15.53
CA ALA A 202 31.76 -15.01 16.56
C ALA A 202 31.11 -16.17 17.32
N LYS A 203 29.82 -16.04 17.64
CA LYS A 203 28.97 -17.01 18.34
C LYS A 203 27.51 -16.83 17.91
N PRO A 204 26.59 -17.77 18.20
CA PRO A 204 25.17 -17.59 17.89
C PRO A 204 24.63 -16.26 18.45
N GLY A 205 24.10 -15.41 17.58
CA GLY A 205 23.56 -14.10 17.95
C GLY A 205 24.59 -13.00 18.21
N GLN A 206 25.88 -13.24 17.93
CA GLN A 206 26.97 -12.28 18.12
C GLN A 206 27.77 -12.09 16.82
N VAL A 207 27.97 -10.83 16.44
CA VAL A 207 28.83 -10.43 15.32
C VAL A 207 29.93 -9.50 15.78
N VAL A 208 31.09 -9.57 15.12
CA VAL A 208 32.30 -8.83 15.49
C VAL A 208 32.96 -8.27 14.24
N SER A 209 33.49 -7.05 14.34
CA SER A 209 34.27 -6.40 13.27
C SER A 209 35.60 -7.14 13.01
N PRO A 210 36.23 -7.04 11.83
CA PRO A 210 37.51 -7.68 11.51
C PRO A 210 38.63 -7.43 12.53
N CYS A 211 38.69 -6.21 13.07
CA CYS A 211 39.70 -5.84 14.07
C CYS A 211 39.35 -6.27 15.51
N GLY A 212 38.21 -6.93 15.74
CA GLY A 212 37.76 -7.39 17.06
C GLY A 212 37.33 -6.30 18.04
N ARG A 213 37.45 -5.02 17.65
CA ARG A 213 37.23 -3.85 18.52
C ARG A 213 35.76 -3.47 18.67
N ALA A 214 34.92 -3.73 17.67
CA ALA A 214 33.47 -3.54 17.74
C ALA A 214 32.76 -4.90 17.75
N ARG A 215 31.80 -5.07 18.65
CA ARG A 215 30.99 -6.28 18.75
C ARG A 215 29.52 -5.94 18.98
N MET A 216 28.64 -6.77 18.46
CA MET A 216 27.20 -6.64 18.64
C MET A 216 26.60 -7.98 19.02
N GLU A 217 25.63 -7.96 19.91
CA GLU A 217 24.92 -9.16 20.33
C GLU A 217 23.45 -8.88 20.60
N THR A 218 22.62 -9.86 20.29
CA THR A 218 21.22 -9.85 20.71
C THR A 218 21.16 -10.08 22.23
N SER A 219 20.50 -9.18 22.96
CA SER A 219 20.24 -9.32 24.39
C SER A 219 19.33 -10.53 24.61
N PRO A 220 19.48 -11.27 25.74
CA PRO A 220 18.53 -12.35 26.10
C PRO A 220 17.07 -11.88 26.17
N GLU A 221 16.85 -10.59 26.42
CA GLU A 221 15.51 -9.98 26.46
C GLU A 221 14.94 -9.64 25.07
N GLY A 222 15.70 -9.87 23.96
CA GLY A 222 15.27 -9.59 22.59
C GLY A 222 15.69 -8.22 22.02
N GLY A 223 16.59 -7.50 22.71
CA GLY A 223 17.14 -6.21 22.26
C GLY A 223 18.50 -6.34 21.57
N LEU A 224 19.14 -5.21 21.27
CA LEU A 224 20.49 -5.18 20.70
C LEU A 224 21.47 -4.49 21.66
N ARG A 225 22.65 -5.07 21.83
CA ARG A 225 23.77 -4.46 22.57
C ARG A 225 24.97 -4.34 21.65
N VAL A 226 25.58 -3.17 21.64
CA VAL A 226 26.79 -2.87 20.88
C VAL A 226 27.85 -2.39 21.84
N TYR A 227 29.08 -2.88 21.64
CA TYR A 227 30.23 -2.52 22.45
C TYR A 227 31.38 -2.17 21.53
N ALA A 228 32.15 -1.16 21.91
CA ALA A 228 33.41 -0.86 21.26
C ALA A 228 34.54 -0.67 22.29
N ASN A 229 35.71 -1.17 21.92
CA ASN A 229 36.92 -1.14 22.72
C ASN A 229 38.09 -0.57 21.90
N PRO A 230 39.05 0.12 22.53
CA PRO A 230 40.29 0.53 21.87
C PRO A 230 41.12 -0.68 21.44
N HIS A 231 41.16 -1.73 22.26
CA HIS A 231 41.84 -2.98 21.96
C HIS A 231 40.87 -4.17 21.97
N PRO A 232 40.99 -5.14 21.03
CA PRO A 232 40.07 -6.29 20.93
C PRO A 232 40.05 -7.19 22.17
N LEU A 233 41.14 -7.19 22.94
CA LEU A 233 41.28 -7.98 24.17
C LEU A 233 40.94 -7.20 25.44
N ASP A 234 40.55 -5.93 25.33
CA ASP A 234 40.22 -5.13 26.51
C ASP A 234 38.96 -5.65 27.19
N ILE A 235 39.08 -5.85 28.50
CA ILE A 235 37.95 -6.18 29.39
C ILE A 235 37.08 -4.93 29.62
N ASN A 236 37.71 -3.74 29.58
CA ASN A 236 37.05 -2.47 29.81
C ASN A 236 36.46 -1.94 28.51
N VAL A 237 35.14 -1.82 28.49
CA VAL A 237 34.41 -1.28 27.34
C VAL A 237 34.52 0.24 27.31
N ALA A 238 35.02 0.80 26.21
CA ALA A 238 35.13 2.26 26.06
C ALA A 238 33.73 2.90 26.01
N TRP A 239 32.84 2.33 25.20
CA TRP A 239 31.44 2.73 25.19
C TRP A 239 30.53 1.58 24.75
N ARG A 240 29.25 1.71 25.11
CA ARG A 240 28.20 0.74 24.82
C ARG A 240 26.93 1.44 24.36
N ALA A 241 26.26 0.85 23.37
CA ALA A 241 24.89 1.16 23.01
C ALA A 241 23.96 0.00 23.40
N ARG A 242 22.77 0.32 23.90
CA ARG A 242 21.71 -0.65 24.18
C ARG A 242 20.41 -0.18 23.55
N PHE A 243 19.74 -1.07 22.83
CA PHE A 243 18.42 -0.87 22.26
C PHE A 243 17.47 -1.94 22.80
N THR A 244 16.32 -1.54 23.30
CA THR A 244 15.28 -2.47 23.78
C THR A 244 14.60 -3.22 22.62
N PRO A 245 13.92 -4.35 22.87
CA PRO A 245 13.28 -5.16 21.82
C PRO A 245 12.27 -4.40 20.94
N ASN A 246 11.62 -3.39 21.51
CA ASN A 246 10.60 -2.60 20.83
C ASN A 246 11.18 -1.41 20.03
N THR A 247 12.50 -1.25 20.02
CA THR A 247 13.14 -0.19 19.23
C THR A 247 12.85 -0.44 17.75
N PRO A 248 12.33 0.54 16.98
CA PRO A 248 12.10 0.38 15.55
C PRO A 248 13.36 -0.09 14.83
N SER A 249 13.24 -1.13 14.00
CA SER A 249 14.41 -1.72 13.33
C SER A 249 15.08 -0.72 12.39
N GLU A 250 14.32 0.19 11.78
CA GLU A 250 14.86 1.22 10.88
C GLU A 250 15.82 2.18 11.61
N ILE A 251 15.51 2.52 12.87
CA ILE A 251 16.38 3.38 13.68
C ILE A 251 17.67 2.64 14.02
N THR A 252 17.57 1.35 14.39
CA THR A 252 18.78 0.56 14.68
C THR A 252 19.58 0.26 13.43
N ASP A 253 18.94 -0.05 12.30
CA ASP A 253 19.60 -0.39 11.05
C ASP A 253 20.38 0.81 10.50
N ALA A 254 19.76 2.01 10.47
CA ALA A 254 20.44 3.23 10.05
C ALA A 254 21.59 3.61 10.99
N TRP A 255 21.41 3.48 12.31
CA TRP A 255 22.50 3.72 13.27
C TRP A 255 23.66 2.74 13.10
N LEU A 256 23.35 1.47 12.81
CA LEU A 256 24.34 0.43 12.54
C LEU A 256 25.08 0.62 11.21
N GLU A 257 24.41 1.18 10.21
CA GLU A 257 25.04 1.59 8.95
C GLU A 257 26.12 2.65 9.21
N HIS A 258 25.79 3.71 9.95
CA HIS A 258 26.78 4.72 10.37
C HIS A 258 27.96 4.15 11.18
N LEU A 259 27.70 3.18 12.06
CA LEU A 259 28.76 2.47 12.77
C LEU A 259 29.63 1.64 11.81
N THR A 260 29.01 0.97 10.85
CA THR A 260 29.71 0.15 9.84
C THR A 260 30.62 1.00 8.98
N ASP A 261 30.14 2.16 8.51
CA ASP A 261 30.93 3.12 7.74
C ASP A 261 32.12 3.63 8.55
N SER A 262 31.91 3.91 9.84
CA SER A 262 32.98 4.37 10.74
C SER A 262 34.03 3.27 10.99
N VAL A 263 33.60 2.01 11.11
CA VAL A 263 34.51 0.86 11.21
C VAL A 263 35.30 0.66 9.91
N ALA A 264 34.65 0.78 8.75
CA ALA A 264 35.30 0.67 7.45
C ALA A 264 36.37 1.75 7.26
N ALA A 265 36.02 3.01 7.56
CA ALA A 265 36.95 4.14 7.46
C ALA A 265 38.20 3.96 8.33
N ASP A 266 38.04 3.48 9.57
CA ASP A 266 39.16 3.20 10.47
C ASP A 266 40.07 2.07 9.96
N ILE A 267 39.50 1.06 9.30
CA ILE A 267 40.25 -0.06 8.71
C ILE A 267 41.03 0.42 7.48
N ASP A 268 40.39 1.13 6.57
CA ASP A 268 40.95 1.53 5.28
C ASP A 268 42.05 2.58 5.41
N LEU A 269 41.86 3.55 6.31
CA LEU A 269 42.80 4.66 6.47
C LEU A 269 43.96 4.31 7.41
N GLY A 270 43.85 3.23 8.20
CA GLY A 270 44.81 2.90 9.25
C GLY A 270 44.97 4.01 10.31
N THR A 271 44.02 4.96 10.34
CA THR A 271 44.02 6.15 11.20
C THR A 271 43.11 6.01 12.42
N ASP A 272 43.32 6.93 13.35
CA ASP A 272 42.86 6.96 14.74
C ASP A 272 41.36 6.70 14.96
N PHE A 273 41.06 5.51 15.49
CA PHE A 273 40.02 5.23 16.50
C PHE A 273 38.69 5.99 16.37
N THR A 274 38.17 6.37 15.20
CA THR A 274 37.08 7.36 15.11
C THR A 274 35.78 6.86 15.72
N TYR A 275 35.52 5.55 15.63
CA TYR A 275 34.37 4.90 16.29
C TYR A 275 34.63 4.54 17.76
N VAL A 276 35.83 4.80 18.31
CA VAL A 276 36.20 4.54 19.72
C VAL A 276 36.48 5.84 20.49
N GLN A 277 37.16 6.80 19.87
CA GLN A 277 37.43 8.16 20.32
C GLN A 277 36.85 9.11 19.28
N GLY A 278 35.76 9.79 19.64
CA GLY A 278 35.07 10.69 18.73
C GLY A 278 35.77 12.04 18.57
N GLY A 279 35.51 12.70 17.43
CA GLY A 279 35.91 14.09 17.18
C GLY A 279 35.15 15.10 18.05
N ASP A 280 35.55 16.38 17.97
CA ASP A 280 34.91 17.45 18.73
C ASP A 280 33.56 17.83 18.10
N MET A 281 32.48 17.73 18.89
CA MET A 281 31.15 18.20 18.54
C MET A 281 30.48 18.76 19.79
N THR A 282 29.77 19.87 19.63
CA THR A 282 28.98 20.48 20.70
C THR A 282 27.62 19.78 20.85
N LEU A 283 27.02 19.91 22.04
CA LEU A 283 25.66 19.41 22.26
C LEU A 283 24.64 20.07 21.33
N GLY A 284 24.80 21.37 21.05
CA GLY A 284 23.95 22.13 20.15
C GLY A 284 23.96 21.55 18.74
N GLU A 285 25.15 21.28 18.19
CA GLU A 285 25.26 20.62 16.89
C GLU A 285 24.60 19.25 16.90
N ALA A 286 24.83 18.45 17.93
CA ALA A 286 24.28 17.10 18.02
C ALA A 286 22.75 17.08 18.04
N VAL A 287 22.11 18.01 18.77
CA VAL A 287 20.64 18.05 18.96
C VAL A 287 19.89 18.90 17.93
N ASP A 288 20.60 19.66 17.09
CA ASP A 288 20.02 20.52 16.06
C ASP A 288 18.91 19.85 15.22
N PRO A 289 19.04 18.57 14.80
CA PRO A 289 17.95 17.89 14.08
C PRO A 289 16.65 17.81 14.88
N LEU A 290 16.70 17.54 16.19
CA LEU A 290 15.50 17.43 17.03
C LEU A 290 14.86 18.79 17.27
N THR A 291 15.66 19.82 17.54
CA THR A 291 15.14 21.18 17.71
C THR A 291 14.53 21.69 16.41
N SER A 292 15.14 21.39 15.26
CA SER A 292 14.59 21.67 13.94
C SER A 292 13.29 20.91 13.66
N ALA A 293 13.14 19.69 14.20
CA ALA A 293 11.89 18.92 14.18
C ALA A 293 10.86 19.37 15.24
N GLY A 294 11.10 20.50 15.92
CA GLY A 294 10.18 21.12 16.87
C GLY A 294 10.25 20.56 18.30
N TRP A 295 11.26 19.77 18.64
CA TRP A 295 11.45 19.31 20.02
C TRP A 295 11.83 20.49 20.92
N SER A 296 11.21 20.57 22.09
CA SER A 296 11.54 21.57 23.09
C SER A 296 12.74 21.11 23.91
N ALA A 297 13.79 21.93 23.96
CA ALA A 297 14.95 21.71 24.82
C ALA A 297 14.82 22.49 26.14
N TYR A 298 15.22 21.87 27.24
CA TYR A 298 15.36 22.51 28.54
C TYR A 298 16.54 21.88 29.28
N SER A 299 17.24 22.66 30.10
CA SER A 299 18.38 22.17 30.87
C SER A 299 17.99 22.01 32.33
N ASP A 300 18.42 20.91 32.94
CA ASP A 300 18.47 20.76 34.39
C ASP A 300 19.93 20.82 34.90
N ALA A 301 20.14 20.51 36.17
CA ALA A 301 21.45 20.58 36.81
C ALA A 301 22.52 19.69 36.16
N THR A 302 22.14 18.61 35.48
CA THR A 302 23.10 17.60 34.98
C THR A 302 22.90 17.24 33.51
N CYS A 303 21.73 17.52 32.95
CA CYS A 303 21.34 17.07 31.62
C CYS A 303 20.69 18.18 30.80
N LEU A 304 20.98 18.18 29.50
CA LEU A 304 20.10 18.74 28.50
C LEU A 304 18.98 17.73 28.25
N ARG A 305 17.74 18.14 28.48
CA ARG A 305 16.55 17.34 28.20
C ARG A 305 15.84 17.88 26.97
N LEU A 306 15.40 16.96 26.12
CA LEU A 306 14.57 17.27 24.96
C LEU A 306 13.25 16.53 25.06
N ARG A 307 12.17 17.19 24.65
CA ARG A 307 10.83 16.59 24.62
C ARG A 307 10.20 16.81 23.25
N ALA A 308 9.66 15.73 22.69
CA ALA A 308 8.97 15.79 21.41
C ALA A 308 7.66 16.60 21.51
N PRO A 309 7.18 17.22 20.40
CA PRO A 309 5.95 18.02 20.39
C PRO A 309 4.71 17.32 20.98
N GLY A 310 4.58 16.00 20.77
CA GLY A 310 3.47 15.19 21.31
C GLY A 310 3.69 14.66 22.72
N GLY A 311 4.84 14.92 23.35
CA GLY A 311 5.16 14.45 24.70
C GLY A 311 5.45 12.95 24.84
N TYR A 312 5.33 12.16 23.76
CA TYR A 312 5.54 10.70 23.75
C TYR A 312 7.01 10.26 23.68
N ALA A 313 7.93 11.19 23.44
CA ALA A 313 9.35 10.91 23.36
C ALA A 313 10.16 11.97 24.09
N SER A 314 11.25 11.52 24.70
CA SER A 314 12.19 12.37 25.41
C SER A 314 13.62 11.89 25.20
N ALA A 315 14.56 12.84 25.20
CA ALA A 315 15.98 12.56 25.22
C ALA A 315 16.61 13.25 26.45
N SER A 316 17.61 12.61 27.04
CA SER A 316 18.40 13.13 28.15
C SER A 316 19.87 12.93 27.82
N ILE A 317 20.60 14.04 27.72
CA ILE A 317 22.00 14.06 27.32
C ILE A 317 22.78 14.79 28.42
N PRO A 318 23.65 14.10 29.18
CA PRO A 318 24.40 14.75 30.23
C PRO A 318 25.39 15.76 29.63
N HIS A 319 25.54 16.92 30.27
CA HIS A 319 26.50 17.96 29.86
C HIS A 319 27.76 18.01 30.74
N GLY A 320 27.88 17.08 31.70
CA GLY A 320 29.11 16.85 32.46
C GLY A 320 29.36 17.80 33.61
N ARG A 321 28.42 18.69 33.92
CA ARG A 321 28.55 19.58 35.07
C ARG A 321 28.17 18.88 36.37
N ALA A 322 28.90 19.20 37.42
CA ALA A 322 28.61 18.71 38.75
C ALA A 322 27.20 19.20 39.19
N PRO A 323 26.40 18.35 39.87
CA PRO A 323 25.03 18.66 40.27
C PRO A 323 24.89 19.85 41.24
N HIS A 324 26.01 20.43 41.69
CA HIS A 324 26.06 21.57 42.64
C HIS A 324 26.36 22.91 41.95
N SER A 325 26.50 22.92 40.62
CA SER A 325 26.59 24.16 39.85
C SER A 325 25.22 24.82 39.76
N PRO A 326 25.09 26.16 39.89
CA PRO A 326 23.84 26.86 39.63
C PRO A 326 23.27 26.50 38.26
N GLN A 327 21.94 26.60 38.11
CA GLN A 327 21.18 26.18 36.92
C GLN A 327 21.93 26.53 35.63
N THR A 328 22.44 25.49 34.94
CA THR A 328 23.12 25.66 33.66
C THR A 328 22.08 26.15 32.67
N THR A 329 22.34 27.30 32.05
CA THR A 329 21.43 27.84 31.04
C THR A 329 21.39 26.89 29.84
N ILE A 330 20.29 26.90 29.08
CA ILE A 330 20.18 26.09 27.86
C ILE A 330 21.31 26.44 26.88
N ALA A 331 21.65 27.72 26.75
CA ALA A 331 22.74 28.17 25.87
C ALA A 331 24.10 27.58 26.29
N GLU A 332 24.41 27.57 27.59
CA GLU A 332 25.63 26.94 28.11
C GLU A 332 25.64 25.42 27.91
N ALA A 333 24.50 24.75 28.11
CA ALA A 333 24.38 23.33 27.86
C ALA A 333 24.62 23.01 26.38
N LEU A 334 24.01 23.76 25.46
CA LEU A 334 24.20 23.57 24.01
C LEU A 334 25.65 23.86 23.56
N ALA A 335 26.34 24.80 24.20
CA ALA A 335 27.75 25.09 23.91
C ALA A 335 28.73 24.05 24.50
N SER A 336 28.26 23.14 25.35
CA SER A 336 29.13 22.15 26.01
C SER A 336 29.54 21.03 25.04
N PRO A 337 30.76 20.48 25.16
CA PRO A 337 31.20 19.37 24.31
C PRO A 337 30.43 18.09 24.64
N LEU A 338 30.04 17.33 23.61
CA LEU A 338 29.35 16.06 23.76
C LEU A 338 30.32 14.95 24.17
N ARG A 339 30.37 14.60 25.46
CA ARG A 339 31.28 13.56 26.00
C ARG A 339 30.60 12.45 26.82
N TRP A 340 29.31 12.61 27.14
CA TRP A 340 28.68 11.91 28.27
C TRP A 340 27.59 10.89 27.90
N GLY A 341 27.45 10.57 26.62
CA GLY A 341 26.44 9.63 26.13
C GLY A 341 25.06 10.26 25.99
N ALA A 342 24.04 9.45 25.75
CA ALA A 342 22.67 9.90 25.56
C ALA A 342 21.65 8.80 25.89
N SER A 343 20.51 9.19 26.43
CA SER A 343 19.39 8.31 26.73
C SER A 343 18.14 8.79 26.03
N PHE A 344 17.47 7.91 25.30
CA PHE A 344 16.24 8.19 24.57
C PHE A 344 15.14 7.28 25.09
N ASP A 345 14.05 7.87 25.56
CA ASP A 345 12.88 7.15 26.03
C ASP A 345 11.67 7.56 25.22
N VAL A 346 11.05 6.57 24.58
CA VAL A 346 9.80 6.74 23.86
C VAL A 346 8.74 5.93 24.56
N THR A 347 7.84 6.64 25.23
CA THR A 347 6.65 6.07 25.86
C THR A 347 5.47 6.38 24.95
N ALA A 348 5.37 5.60 23.87
CA ALA A 348 4.24 5.64 22.96
C ALA A 348 3.22 4.54 23.35
N PRO A 349 1.93 4.73 23.04
CA PRO A 349 0.92 3.68 23.18
C PRO A 349 1.23 2.39 22.42
N SER A 350 2.13 2.44 21.42
CA SER A 350 2.59 1.28 20.63
C SER A 350 3.59 0.41 21.37
N GLY A 351 3.92 0.78 22.60
CA GLY A 351 4.94 0.15 23.41
C GLY A 351 6.02 1.17 23.77
N ARG A 352 6.62 0.94 24.93
CA ARG A 352 7.79 1.68 25.36
C ARG A 352 9.03 1.08 24.72
N TRP A 353 9.85 1.93 24.13
CA TRP A 353 11.20 1.56 23.73
C TRP A 353 12.21 2.57 24.26
N HIS A 354 13.43 2.09 24.48
CA HIS A 354 14.52 2.84 25.04
C HIS A 354 15.82 2.54 24.30
N ALA A 355 16.58 3.59 24.02
CA ALA A 355 17.96 3.51 23.55
C ALA A 355 18.89 4.23 24.53
N HIS A 356 19.98 3.59 24.89
CA HIS A 356 20.98 4.14 25.81
C HIS A 356 22.38 4.01 25.21
N LEU A 357 23.05 5.15 25.09
CA LEU A 357 24.44 5.30 24.68
C LEU A 357 25.22 5.75 25.92
N THR A 358 26.24 5.00 26.33
CA THR A 358 27.07 5.38 27.48
C THR A 358 27.96 6.58 27.16
N SER A 359 28.62 7.12 28.19
CA SER A 359 29.74 8.05 28.03
C SER A 359 30.77 7.54 27.01
N LEU A 360 31.49 8.47 26.39
CA LEU A 360 32.51 8.22 25.36
C LEU A 360 31.98 7.62 24.03
N THR A 361 30.66 7.47 23.87
CA THR A 361 30.10 7.17 22.54
C THR A 361 30.49 8.31 21.58
N PRO A 362 31.09 8.02 20.40
CA PRO A 362 31.48 9.04 19.44
C PRO A 362 30.33 9.98 19.09
N PRO A 363 30.55 11.31 19.05
CA PRO A 363 29.47 12.27 18.82
C PRO A 363 28.71 12.06 17.52
N HIS A 364 29.39 11.61 16.45
CA HIS A 364 28.72 11.32 15.18
C HIS A 364 27.71 10.16 15.29
N LEU A 365 27.94 9.15 16.14
CA LEU A 365 26.98 8.06 16.37
C LEU A 365 25.79 8.53 17.22
N VAL A 366 26.03 9.45 18.17
CA VAL A 366 24.93 10.09 18.91
C VAL A 366 24.08 10.93 17.95
N ARG A 367 24.72 11.73 17.08
CA ARG A 367 24.07 12.53 16.05
C ARG A 367 23.30 11.66 15.05
N ALA A 368 23.84 10.53 14.63
CA ALA A 368 23.15 9.58 13.75
C ALA A 368 21.82 9.12 14.35
N LEU A 369 21.83 8.69 15.63
CA LEU A 369 20.58 8.30 16.31
C LEU A 369 19.60 9.46 16.44
N ILE A 370 20.10 10.66 16.76
CA ILE A 370 19.29 11.88 16.84
C ILE A 370 18.64 12.22 15.49
N THR A 371 19.39 12.08 14.40
CA THR A 371 18.92 12.35 13.04
C THR A 371 17.79 11.40 12.65
N GLU A 372 17.94 10.11 12.96
CA GLU A 372 16.90 9.10 12.72
C GLU A 372 15.61 9.36 13.51
N LEU A 373 15.73 9.91 14.72
CA LEU A 373 14.57 10.30 15.52
C LEU A 373 13.88 11.56 14.99
N ALA A 374 14.64 12.47 14.39
CA ALA A 374 14.15 13.72 13.83
C ALA A 374 13.60 13.56 12.41
N ASP A 375 13.88 12.45 11.72
CA ASP A 375 13.52 12.27 10.32
C ASP A 375 11.98 12.31 10.11
N PRO A 376 11.46 13.26 9.30
CA PRO A 376 10.03 13.37 8.99
C PRO A 376 9.55 12.34 7.96
N ALA A 377 10.43 11.55 7.36
CA ALA A 377 10.07 10.55 6.36
C ALA A 377 9.12 9.50 6.96
N PRO A 378 7.93 9.30 6.37
CA PRO A 378 6.96 8.37 6.93
C PRO A 378 7.37 6.91 6.70
N LEU A 379 7.12 6.06 7.70
CA LEU A 379 7.40 4.63 7.65
C LEU A 379 6.14 3.81 7.41
N PRO A 380 6.17 2.82 6.49
CA PRO A 380 5.06 1.90 6.32
C PRO A 380 4.92 1.00 7.56
N ARG A 381 3.70 0.90 8.07
CA ARG A 381 3.29 0.03 9.18
C ARG A 381 1.97 -0.62 8.90
N ASP A 382 1.78 -1.84 9.39
CA ASP A 382 0.45 -2.46 9.37
C ASP A 382 -0.52 -1.62 10.18
N ALA A 383 -1.65 -1.22 9.58
CA ALA A 383 -2.63 -0.37 10.26
C ALA A 383 -3.14 -0.99 11.57
N GLY A 384 -3.23 -2.33 11.62
CA GLY A 384 -3.62 -3.07 12.83
C GLY A 384 -2.60 -3.01 13.97
N ARG A 385 -1.35 -2.64 13.70
CA ARG A 385 -0.28 -2.50 14.71
C ARG A 385 -0.14 -1.08 15.23
N ILE A 386 -0.85 -0.11 14.64
CA ILE A 386 -0.86 1.28 15.10
C ILE A 386 -1.94 1.41 16.19
N PRO A 387 -1.56 1.71 17.44
CA PRO A 387 -2.53 1.95 18.50
C PRO A 387 -3.47 3.09 18.14
N ARG A 388 -4.75 2.91 18.49
CA ARG A 388 -5.78 3.93 18.25
C ARG A 388 -5.45 5.29 18.88
N GLN A 389 -4.74 5.30 20.02
CA GLN A 389 -4.34 6.55 20.68
C GLN A 389 -3.33 7.37 19.87
N LEU A 390 -2.59 6.75 18.94
CA LEU A 390 -1.61 7.44 18.09
C LEU A 390 -2.23 8.02 16.82
N LEU A 391 -3.47 7.67 16.45
CA LEU A 391 -4.08 8.13 15.20
C LEU A 391 -4.25 9.66 15.14
N THR A 392 -4.35 10.34 16.30
CA THR A 392 -4.42 11.81 16.37
C THR A 392 -3.05 12.49 16.29
N SER A 393 -1.97 11.76 16.58
CA SER A 393 -0.60 12.26 16.65
C SER A 393 0.26 11.80 15.47
N VAL A 394 -0.24 10.83 14.69
CA VAL A 394 0.41 10.25 13.53
C VAL A 394 -0.25 10.78 12.26
N ARG A 395 0.57 11.24 11.32
CA ARG A 395 0.08 11.48 9.95
C ARG A 395 -0.05 10.14 9.25
N LEU A 396 -1.30 9.69 9.06
CA LEU A 396 -1.62 8.47 8.32
C LEU A 396 -1.89 8.82 6.86
N ALA A 397 -1.10 8.23 5.97
CA ALA A 397 -1.45 8.15 4.55
C ALA A 397 -1.58 6.68 4.17
N ALA A 398 -2.60 6.33 3.38
CA ALA A 398 -2.72 4.99 2.84
C ALA A 398 -1.49 4.71 1.97
N ALA A 399 -0.71 3.69 2.32
CA ALA A 399 0.32 3.21 1.41
C ALA A 399 -0.40 2.57 0.23
N SER A 400 -0.09 3.02 -1.00
CA SER A 400 -0.58 2.32 -2.18
C SER A 400 -0.09 0.87 -2.10
N PRO A 401 -0.98 -0.14 -2.17
CA PRO A 401 -0.52 -1.52 -2.17
C PRO A 401 0.45 -1.70 -3.34
N PRO A 402 1.56 -2.45 -3.15
CA PRO A 402 2.40 -2.82 -4.29
C PRO A 402 1.48 -3.54 -5.28
N LEU A 403 1.36 -2.99 -6.49
CA LEU A 403 0.55 -3.59 -7.53
C LEU A 403 1.03 -5.02 -7.72
N SER A 404 0.09 -5.98 -7.75
CA SER A 404 0.46 -7.34 -8.10
C SER A 404 1.17 -7.35 -9.46
N PRO A 405 2.12 -8.26 -9.73
CA PRO A 405 2.78 -8.35 -11.02
C PRO A 405 1.79 -8.42 -12.19
N ALA A 406 0.65 -9.09 -11.98
CA ALA A 406 -0.46 -9.15 -12.93
C ALA A 406 -1.14 -7.77 -13.15
N ALA A 407 -1.41 -7.01 -12.08
CA ALA A 407 -1.99 -5.67 -12.17
C ALA A 407 -1.01 -4.67 -12.82
N ALA A 408 0.29 -4.77 -12.52
CA ALA A 408 1.34 -3.99 -13.17
C ALA A 408 1.43 -4.32 -14.68
N ALA A 409 1.40 -5.61 -15.04
CA ALA A 409 1.40 -6.05 -16.43
C ALA A 409 0.12 -5.67 -17.20
N SER A 410 -1.03 -5.61 -16.52
CA SER A 410 -2.28 -5.10 -17.11
C SER A 410 -2.21 -3.60 -17.36
N ARG A 411 -1.66 -2.82 -16.41
CA ARG A 411 -1.48 -1.36 -16.57
C ARG A 411 -0.56 -1.01 -17.74
N VAL A 412 0.54 -1.75 -17.91
CA VAL A 412 1.47 -1.57 -19.04
C VAL A 412 0.78 -1.91 -20.36
N ARG A 413 -0.03 -2.98 -20.41
CA ARG A 413 -0.83 -3.33 -21.61
C ARG A 413 -1.88 -2.26 -21.93
N SER A 414 -2.61 -1.75 -20.94
CA SER A 414 -3.59 -0.69 -21.17
C SER A 414 -3.00 0.63 -21.67
N LEU A 415 -1.72 0.90 -21.35
CA LEU A 415 -1.01 2.08 -21.88
C LEU A 415 -0.51 1.90 -23.32
N HIS A 416 -0.33 0.66 -23.78
CA HIS A 416 0.10 0.36 -25.17
C HIS A 416 -1.07 0.18 -26.15
N THR A 417 -2.31 0.12 -25.67
CA THR A 417 -3.52 0.03 -26.50
C THR A 417 -4.23 1.38 -26.64
N ALA A 418 -3.50 2.49 -26.61
CA ALA A 418 -4.04 3.76 -27.09
C ALA A 418 -4.11 3.71 -28.63
N PRO A 419 -5.29 3.89 -29.25
CA PRO A 419 -5.37 3.92 -30.70
C PRO A 419 -4.57 5.13 -31.21
N SER A 420 -3.60 4.88 -32.10
CA SER A 420 -2.93 5.96 -32.83
C SER A 420 -3.99 6.80 -33.55
N PRO A 421 -3.96 8.14 -33.45
CA PRO A 421 -4.86 8.98 -34.23
C PRO A 421 -4.60 8.72 -35.71
N GLY A 422 -5.60 8.17 -36.38
CA GLY A 422 -5.52 7.75 -37.78
C GLY A 422 -5.18 8.92 -38.70
N THR A 423 -4.12 8.73 -39.48
CA THR A 423 -3.80 9.51 -40.66
C THR A 423 -5.00 9.47 -41.62
N ALA A 424 -5.63 10.62 -41.83
CA ALA A 424 -6.71 10.78 -42.79
C ALA A 424 -6.22 10.47 -44.23
N PRO A 425 -7.01 9.79 -45.08
CA PRO A 425 -6.63 9.57 -46.47
C PRO A 425 -6.68 10.89 -47.24
N ALA A 426 -5.59 11.21 -47.93
CA ALA A 426 -5.50 12.36 -48.82
C ALA A 426 -6.47 12.20 -50.02
N ALA A 427 -7.33 13.19 -50.22
CA ALA A 427 -8.19 13.29 -51.39
C ALA A 427 -7.38 13.59 -52.67
N PRO A 428 -7.79 13.07 -53.84
CA PRO A 428 -7.10 13.34 -55.10
C PRO A 428 -7.33 14.78 -55.58
N ARG A 429 -6.25 15.40 -56.05
CA ARG A 429 -6.17 16.78 -56.54
C ARG A 429 -6.71 16.87 -57.98
N PRO A 430 -7.57 17.85 -58.33
CA PRO A 430 -8.04 18.02 -59.70
C PRO A 430 -6.99 18.69 -60.60
N THR A 431 -6.90 18.21 -61.83
CA THR A 431 -6.05 18.67 -62.93
C THR A 431 -6.53 20.04 -63.46
N PRO A 432 -5.63 21.01 -63.75
CA PRO A 432 -6.03 22.28 -64.33
C PRO A 432 -6.22 22.16 -65.84
N GLN A 433 -7.43 22.50 -66.30
CA GLN A 433 -7.76 22.69 -67.71
C GLN A 433 -7.64 24.19 -68.01
N ALA A 434 -6.54 24.60 -68.65
CA ALA A 434 -6.36 25.98 -69.11
C ALA A 434 -6.96 26.13 -70.51
N ALA A 435 -7.98 26.98 -70.57
CA ALA A 435 -8.73 27.33 -71.77
C ALA A 435 -7.92 28.22 -72.71
N ASP A 436 -7.94 27.79 -73.96
CA ASP A 436 -8.09 28.54 -75.21
C ASP A 436 -8.00 30.08 -75.14
N GLN A 437 -6.93 30.60 -75.76
CA GLN A 437 -6.80 32.01 -76.11
C GLN A 437 -7.54 32.26 -77.42
N SER A 438 -8.59 33.07 -77.38
CA SER A 438 -9.07 33.75 -78.59
C SER A 438 -9.61 35.14 -78.29
N ALA A 439 -8.90 36.10 -78.88
CA ALA A 439 -9.40 37.33 -79.49
C ALA A 439 -10.12 38.35 -78.60
N ARG A 440 -9.47 39.51 -78.43
CA ARG A 440 -10.12 40.78 -78.78
C ARG A 440 -9.12 41.86 -79.18
N ARG A 441 -9.26 42.24 -80.45
CA ARG A 441 -8.67 43.38 -81.15
C ARG A 441 -9.69 44.53 -81.08
N THR A 442 -9.21 45.76 -80.82
CA THR A 442 -9.75 47.12 -81.12
C THR A 442 -9.43 48.06 -79.94
N ALA A 443 -9.02 49.32 -80.05
CA ALA A 443 -8.61 50.19 -81.14
C ALA A 443 -8.08 51.52 -80.52
N HIS A 444 -7.20 52.25 -81.24
CA HIS A 444 -7.00 53.73 -81.25
C HIS A 444 -6.56 54.42 -79.93
N THR A 445 -5.70 55.45 -79.88
CA THR A 445 -5.29 56.52 -80.82
C THR A 445 -4.07 57.24 -80.23
N ARG A 446 -3.01 57.53 -81.01
CA ARG A 446 -2.53 58.88 -81.37
C ARG A 446 -1.36 58.79 -82.33
#